data_AF-A0A947JNF2-F1
#
_entry.id   AF-A0A947JNF2-F1
#
_cell.length_a   1.000
_cell.length_b   1.000
_cell.length_c   1.000
_cell.angle_alpha   90.00
_cell.angle_beta   90.00
_cell.angle_gamma   90.00
#
_symmetry.space_group_name_H-M   'P 1'
#
loop_
_entity.id
_entity.type
_entity.pdbx_description
1 polymer ?
#
loop_
_entity_poly.entity_id
_entity_poly.type
_entity_poly.pdbx_seq_one_letter_code
_entity_poly.pdbx_strand_id
1 'polypeptide(L)'
;GMVSTSSSETIDNANTTAQSGVENYGWCVEYESESSGDDFSAQGVYANGTCTQALGDTTEALSTATVNLFAVTAPVAAARGVLSGSAVISVLTEAHDDYTDTLTFIATATF
;
A
#
# COMPACT_ATOMS: atom_id res chain seq x y z
N GLY A 1 -5.96 -7.78 -5.82
CA GLY A 1 -4.96 -8.84 -5.78
C GLY A 1 -4.37 -8.89 -7.16
N MET A 2 -3.05 -9.01 -7.27
CA MET A 2 -2.42 -8.93 -8.58
C MET A 2 -2.76 -10.17 -9.40
N VAL A 3 -3.01 -10.02 -10.69
CA VAL A 3 -3.39 -11.11 -11.60
C VAL A 3 -2.36 -11.22 -12.72
N SER A 4 -1.91 -12.43 -13.03
CA SER A 4 -1.03 -12.67 -14.19
C SER A 4 -1.79 -12.39 -15.49
N THR A 5 -1.11 -11.80 -16.47
CA THR A 5 -1.68 -11.56 -17.80
C THR A 5 -1.56 -12.76 -18.75
N SER A 6 -0.77 -13.77 -18.40
CA SER A 6 -0.43 -14.93 -19.22
C SER A 6 -0.91 -16.26 -18.64
N SER A 7 -1.31 -16.28 -17.36
CA SER A 7 -1.88 -17.45 -16.68
C SER A 7 -3.17 -17.10 -15.93
N SER A 8 -3.73 -18.06 -15.19
CA SER A 8 -4.88 -17.84 -14.30
C SER A 8 -4.46 -17.62 -12.84
N GLU A 9 -3.17 -17.43 -12.59
CA GLU A 9 -2.62 -17.28 -11.24
C GLU A 9 -2.83 -15.85 -10.70
N THR A 10 -2.93 -15.76 -9.38
CA THR A 10 -3.14 -14.50 -8.65
C THR A 10 -2.20 -14.43 -7.46
N ILE A 11 -1.82 -13.21 -7.08
CA ILE A 11 -1.20 -12.91 -5.79
C ILE A 11 -2.28 -12.30 -4.90
N ASP A 12 -2.68 -13.05 -3.89
CA ASP A 12 -3.74 -12.65 -2.98
C ASP A 12 -3.35 -11.41 -2.18
N ASN A 13 -4.32 -10.52 -2.10
CA ASN A 13 -4.24 -9.31 -1.30
C ASN A 13 -4.46 -9.65 0.18
N ALA A 14 -3.53 -9.30 1.05
CA ALA A 14 -3.54 -9.75 2.44
C ALA A 14 -3.08 -8.67 3.42
N ASN A 15 -3.70 -8.67 4.61
CA ASN A 15 -3.16 -7.97 5.78
C ASN A 15 -2.31 -8.97 6.54
N THR A 16 -1.01 -8.96 6.26
CA THR A 16 -0.05 -9.83 6.92
C THR A 16 1.36 -9.26 6.79
N THR A 17 2.26 -9.82 7.58
CA THR A 17 3.70 -9.61 7.40
C THR A 17 4.19 -10.40 6.19
N ALA A 18 4.92 -9.73 5.29
CA ALA A 18 5.58 -10.34 4.15
C ALA A 18 6.60 -11.39 4.63
N GLN A 19 6.40 -12.65 4.26
CA GLN A 19 7.27 -13.76 4.62
C GLN A 19 7.69 -14.54 3.38
N SER A 20 8.92 -15.06 3.38
CA SER A 20 9.43 -15.84 2.24
C SER A 20 8.54 -17.04 1.96
N GLY A 21 8.13 -17.21 0.69
CA GLY A 21 7.30 -18.32 0.23
C GLY A 21 5.84 -18.30 0.68
N VAL A 22 5.44 -17.26 1.43
CA VAL A 22 4.04 -16.98 1.75
C VAL A 22 3.60 -15.86 0.83
N GLU A 23 2.56 -16.13 0.05
CA GLU A 23 1.99 -15.15 -0.84
C GLU A 23 1.50 -13.93 -0.05
N ASN A 24 1.85 -12.73 -0.50
CA ASN A 24 1.41 -11.48 0.11
C ASN A 24 1.35 -10.38 -0.95
N TYR A 25 0.27 -9.62 -0.97
CA TYR A 25 0.20 -8.35 -1.67
C TYR A 25 -0.50 -7.33 -0.79
N GLY A 26 0.15 -6.20 -0.50
CA GLY A 26 -0.40 -5.19 0.38
C GLY A 26 0.37 -3.87 0.33
N TRP A 27 -0.17 -2.87 1.03
CA TRP A 27 0.29 -1.48 1.00
C TRP A 27 0.46 -0.89 2.39
N CYS A 28 1.28 0.14 2.51
CA CYS A 28 1.38 0.95 3.72
C CYS A 28 1.96 2.34 3.39
N VAL A 29 1.86 3.28 4.34
CA VAL A 29 2.45 4.62 4.20
C VAL A 29 3.92 4.55 4.60
N GLU A 30 4.80 4.77 3.62
CA GLU A 30 6.25 4.74 3.83
C GLU A 30 6.76 6.04 4.44
N TYR A 31 6.19 7.15 4.01
CA TYR A 31 6.69 8.46 4.39
C TYR A 31 5.60 9.52 4.28
N GLU A 32 5.69 10.49 5.18
CA GLU A 32 4.94 11.73 5.10
C GLU A 32 5.77 12.91 5.55
N SER A 33 5.51 14.06 4.95
CA SER A 33 6.01 15.33 5.44
C SER A 33 5.14 16.51 5.04
N GLU A 34 5.20 17.52 5.89
CA GLU A 34 4.70 18.85 5.64
C GLU A 34 5.88 19.83 5.64
N SER A 35 5.83 20.88 4.80
CA SER A 35 6.90 21.88 4.76
C SER A 35 7.03 22.68 6.07
N SER A 36 5.93 22.81 6.81
CA SER A 36 5.86 23.50 8.10
C SER A 36 4.56 23.13 8.82
N GLY A 37 4.62 22.74 10.09
CA GLY A 37 3.44 22.29 10.83
C GLY A 37 3.38 20.76 10.92
N ASP A 38 2.26 20.27 11.47
CA ASP A 38 1.98 18.84 11.69
C ASP A 38 0.50 18.53 11.35
N ASP A 39 -0.07 19.24 10.37
CA ASP A 39 -1.48 19.16 10.00
C ASP A 39 -1.74 18.09 8.94
N PHE A 40 -0.70 17.58 8.27
CA PHE A 40 -0.76 16.44 7.35
C PHE A 40 -0.22 15.16 8.00
N SER A 41 -1.05 14.12 8.10
CA SER A 41 -0.67 12.84 8.72
C SER A 41 -1.35 11.63 8.10
N ALA A 42 -0.73 10.47 8.27
CA ALA A 42 -1.17 9.17 7.79
C ALA A 42 -2.35 8.72 8.65
N GLN A 43 -3.29 8.02 8.04
CA GLN A 43 -4.52 7.66 8.71
C GLN A 43 -4.88 6.19 8.53
N GLY A 44 -5.69 5.72 9.48
CA GLY A 44 -6.26 4.39 9.46
C GLY A 44 -5.21 3.29 9.60
N VAL A 45 -5.48 2.16 8.95
CA VAL A 45 -4.66 0.94 9.07
C VAL A 45 -3.30 1.10 8.39
N TYR A 46 -3.23 1.86 7.30
CA TYR A 46 -2.01 2.03 6.50
C TYR A 46 -0.91 2.86 7.21
N ALA A 47 -1.26 3.58 8.28
CA ALA A 47 -0.32 4.36 9.09
C ALA A 47 0.55 3.49 10.02
N ASN A 48 0.15 2.24 10.28
CA ASN A 48 0.83 1.34 11.23
C ASN A 48 1.71 0.29 10.54
N GLY A 49 1.79 0.31 9.21
CA GLY A 49 2.59 -0.63 8.45
C GLY A 49 4.08 -0.32 8.50
N THR A 50 4.88 -1.33 8.17
CA THR A 50 6.33 -1.17 7.95
C THR A 50 6.56 -1.28 6.46
N CYS A 51 7.15 -0.27 5.84
CA CYS A 51 7.26 -0.14 4.38
C CYS A 51 8.71 -0.01 3.91
N THR A 52 9.58 -0.94 4.31
CA THR A 52 10.98 -0.90 3.89
C THR A 52 11.24 -1.56 2.53
N GLN A 53 10.19 -2.09 1.90
CA GLN A 53 10.23 -2.94 0.70
C GLN A 53 11.07 -4.21 0.92
N ALA A 54 10.97 -4.79 2.13
CA ALA A 54 11.71 -5.97 2.54
C ALA A 54 10.78 -7.06 3.10
N LEU A 55 11.29 -8.29 3.17
CA LEU A 55 10.66 -9.34 3.96
C LEU A 55 10.61 -8.91 5.44
N GLY A 56 9.50 -9.18 6.11
CA GLY A 56 9.23 -8.72 7.47
C GLY A 56 8.41 -7.42 7.54
N ASP A 57 8.19 -6.76 6.40
CA ASP A 57 7.27 -5.63 6.30
C ASP A 57 5.84 -6.06 6.58
N THR A 58 5.11 -5.27 7.35
CA THR A 58 3.68 -5.49 7.59
C THR A 58 2.90 -4.55 6.71
N THR A 59 2.09 -5.12 5.83
CA THR A 59 1.28 -4.40 4.86
C THR A 59 -0.19 -4.63 5.11
N GLU A 60 -1.00 -3.65 4.73
CA GLU A 60 -2.44 -3.71 4.81
C GLU A 60 -3.04 -4.10 3.46
N ALA A 61 -4.08 -4.92 3.50
CA ALA A 61 -4.82 -5.32 2.31
C ALA A 61 -5.52 -4.10 1.69
N LEU A 62 -5.61 -4.06 0.36
CA LEU A 62 -6.51 -3.15 -0.34
C LEU A 62 -7.97 -3.53 -0.08
N SER A 63 -8.83 -2.52 0.09
CA SER A 63 -10.27 -2.71 0.26
C SER A 63 -11.03 -2.07 -0.91
N THR A 64 -12.22 -2.59 -1.22
CA THR A 64 -13.17 -1.91 -2.11
C THR A 64 -13.87 -0.74 -1.41
N ALA A 65 -13.79 -0.66 -0.09
CA ALA A 65 -14.26 0.48 0.67
C ALA A 65 -13.28 1.65 0.53
N THR A 66 -13.82 2.87 0.43
CA THR A 66 -13.01 4.08 0.48
C THR A 66 -12.39 4.23 1.86
N VAL A 67 -11.08 4.42 1.91
CA VAL A 67 -10.32 4.69 3.15
C VAL A 67 -9.46 5.93 2.91
N ASN A 68 -9.39 6.80 3.91
CA ASN A 68 -8.45 7.92 3.88
C ASN A 68 -7.05 7.42 4.21
N LEU A 69 -6.11 7.62 3.28
CA LEU A 69 -4.69 7.28 3.48
C LEU A 69 -3.97 8.37 4.29
N PHE A 70 -4.38 9.61 4.08
CA PHE A 70 -3.89 10.80 4.78
C PHE A 70 -5.06 11.68 5.21
N ALA A 71 -4.86 12.46 6.27
CA ALA A 71 -5.77 13.53 6.67
C ALA A 71 -5.05 14.87 6.75
N VAL A 72 -5.85 15.92 6.64
CA VAL A 72 -5.45 17.32 6.77
C VAL A 72 -6.36 17.97 7.81
N THR A 73 -5.81 18.56 8.87
CA THR A 73 -6.58 19.19 9.96
C THR A 73 -6.66 20.71 9.90
N ALA A 74 -5.75 21.35 9.17
CA ALA A 74 -5.75 22.79 8.91
C ALA A 74 -5.19 23.07 7.50
N PRO A 75 -5.22 24.33 7.02
CA PRO A 75 -4.64 24.66 5.71
C PRO A 75 -3.15 24.31 5.63
N VAL A 76 -2.80 23.42 4.70
CA VAL A 76 -1.42 22.96 4.44
C VAL A 76 -0.88 23.67 3.19
N ALA A 77 0.27 24.32 3.32
CA ALA A 77 0.90 25.02 2.19
C ALA A 77 1.57 24.07 1.19
N ALA A 78 2.25 23.04 1.70
CA ALA A 78 2.84 21.97 0.92
C ALA A 78 3.03 20.72 1.80
N ALA A 79 2.58 19.57 1.30
CA ALA A 79 2.80 18.27 1.92
C ALA A 79 3.07 17.18 0.89
N ARG A 80 3.68 16.09 1.35
CA ARG A 80 4.02 14.91 0.56
C ARG A 80 3.72 13.65 1.36
N GLY A 81 2.90 12.78 0.80
CA GLY A 81 2.73 11.40 1.24
C GLY A 81 3.36 10.43 0.23
N VAL A 82 3.96 9.35 0.72
CA VAL A 82 4.49 8.24 -0.09
C VAL A 82 3.85 6.95 0.41
N LEU A 83 3.24 6.22 -0.52
CA LEU A 83 2.79 4.86 -0.30
C LEU A 83 3.75 3.89 -0.95
N SER A 84 3.94 2.75 -0.30
CA SER A 84 4.72 1.64 -0.83
C SER A 84 3.88 0.37 -0.80
N GLY A 85 4.10 -0.47 -1.80
CA GLY A 85 3.45 -1.78 -1.92
C GLY A 85 4.51 -2.87 -1.88
N SER A 86 4.17 -3.99 -1.25
CA SER A 86 5.00 -5.19 -1.25
C SER A 86 4.21 -6.34 -1.87
N ALA A 87 4.90 -7.12 -2.70
CA ALA A 87 4.38 -8.35 -3.28
C ALA A 87 5.39 -9.49 -3.06
N VAL A 88 4.93 -10.59 -2.50
CA VAL A 88 5.69 -11.83 -2.33
C VAL A 88 4.92 -12.95 -3.00
N ILE A 89 5.61 -13.72 -3.85
CA ILE A 89 5.04 -14.88 -4.54
C ILE A 89 5.31 -16.12 -3.67
N SER A 90 4.33 -17.02 -3.60
CA SER A 90 4.52 -18.31 -2.93
C SER A 90 5.61 -19.16 -3.63
N VAL A 91 6.24 -20.06 -2.88
CA VAL A 91 7.11 -21.11 -3.47
C VAL A 91 6.33 -22.22 -4.19
N LEU A 92 5.00 -22.23 -4.08
CA LEU A 92 4.12 -23.23 -4.67
C LEU A 92 3.53 -22.80 -6.02
N THR A 93 3.36 -21.49 -6.20
CA THR A 93 2.85 -20.86 -7.43
C THR A 93 3.99 -20.67 -8.42
N GLU A 94 3.75 -20.82 -9.72
CA GLU A 94 4.79 -20.50 -10.71
C GLU A 94 5.11 -19.01 -10.63
N ALA A 95 6.40 -18.66 -10.57
CA ALA A 95 6.79 -17.27 -10.55
C ALA A 95 6.67 -16.69 -11.96
N HIS A 96 5.74 -15.77 -12.14
CA HIS A 96 5.61 -14.95 -13.34
C HIS A 96 6.06 -13.50 -13.09
N ASP A 97 6.46 -12.80 -14.14
CA ASP A 97 6.87 -11.39 -14.13
C ASP A 97 5.78 -10.45 -14.65
N ASP A 98 4.57 -10.98 -14.90
CA ASP A 98 3.49 -10.30 -15.61
C ASP A 98 2.23 -10.09 -14.76
N TYR A 99 2.39 -9.99 -13.44
CA TYR A 99 1.32 -9.69 -12.51
C TYR A 99 0.95 -8.20 -12.54
N THR A 100 -0.35 -7.89 -12.63
CA THR A 100 -0.86 -6.52 -12.65
C THR A 100 -2.06 -6.34 -11.71
N ASP A 101 -2.21 -5.14 -11.15
CA ASP A 101 -3.42 -4.71 -10.41
C ASP A 101 -3.74 -3.25 -10.82
N THR A 102 -5.02 -2.88 -10.82
CA THR A 102 -5.47 -1.51 -11.14
C THR A 102 -5.91 -0.80 -9.88
N LEU A 103 -5.19 0.26 -9.53
CA LEU A 103 -5.45 1.05 -8.33
C LEU A 103 -6.06 2.40 -8.67
N THR A 104 -7.03 2.83 -7.85
CA THR A 104 -7.64 4.15 -7.97
C THR A 104 -7.30 4.97 -6.72
N PHE A 105 -6.55 6.05 -6.91
CA PHE A 105 -6.26 7.02 -5.87
C PHE A 105 -7.10 8.26 -6.10
N ILE A 106 -7.82 8.70 -5.07
CA ILE A 106 -8.65 9.90 -5.12
C ILE A 106 -8.03 10.94 -4.18
N ALA A 107 -7.49 12.00 -4.76
CA ALA A 107 -7.07 13.18 -4.00
C ALA A 107 -8.21 14.19 -3.98
N THR A 108 -8.76 14.46 -2.80
CA THR A 108 -9.77 15.50 -2.61
C THR A 108 -9.14 16.65 -1.86
N ALA A 109 -9.17 17.85 -2.43
CA ALA A 109 -8.74 19.08 -1.77
C ALA A 109 -9.91 20.06 -1.74
N THR A 110 -10.15 20.66 -0.57
CA THR A 110 -11.08 21.78 -0.40
C THR A 110 -10.25 23.02 -0.06
N PHE A 111 -10.39 24.07 -0.85
CA PHE A 111 -9.74 25.37 -0.64
C PHE A 111 -10.60 26.26 0.27
#